data_AF-A0A7V6WIV5-F1
#
_entry.id   AF-A0A7V6WIV5-F1
#
_cell.length_a   1.000
_cell.length_b   1.000
_cell.length_c   1.000
_cell.angle_alpha   90.00
_cell.angle_beta   90.00
_cell.angle_gamma   90.00
#
_symmetry.space_group_name_H-M   'P 1'
#
loop_
_entity.id
_entity.type
_entity.pdbx_description
1 polymer ?
#
loop_
_entity_poly.entity_id
_entity_poly.type
_entity_poly.pdbx_seq_one_letter_code
_entity_poly.pdbx_strand_id
1 'polypeptide(L)'
;MDPLEQLIQEIQSYHPNLDADLIRLAYRFASRAHSGQKRRSGEDYIIHPLGVARVLASLQLDLTTIVAGLLHDVVEDTDIHLEEISKHFGEEVALLVDG
;
A
#
# COMPACT_ATOMS: atom_id res chain seq x y z
N MET A 1 -16.83 9.63 -1.58
CA MET A 1 -16.05 9.26 -0.38
C MET A 1 -14.69 8.79 -0.88
N ASP A 2 -13.60 9.28 -0.31
CA ASP A 2 -12.23 8.97 -0.74
C ASP A 2 -11.97 7.44 -0.75
N PRO A 3 -11.49 6.86 -1.86
CA PRO A 3 -11.16 5.44 -1.94
C PRO A 3 -10.23 4.91 -0.85
N LEU A 4 -9.29 5.73 -0.37
CA LEU A 4 -8.38 5.37 0.73
C LEU A 4 -9.13 5.28 2.07
N GLU A 5 -9.99 6.26 2.36
CA GLU A 5 -10.76 6.26 3.61
C GLU A 5 -11.77 5.11 3.65
N GLN A 6 -12.30 4.68 2.50
CA GLN A 6 -13.11 3.46 2.43
C GLN A 6 -12.32 2.21 2.81
N LEU A 7 -11.08 2.07 2.31
CA LEU A 7 -10.19 0.97 2.67
C LEU A 7 -9.90 0.98 4.19
N ILE A 8 -9.57 2.15 4.75
CA ILE A 8 -9.30 2.29 6.18
C ILE A 8 -10.52 1.88 7.01
N GLN A 9 -11.72 2.33 6.62
CA GLN A 9 -12.96 1.95 7.30
C GLN A 9 -13.24 0.45 7.23
N GLU A 10 -12.98 -0.18 6.09
CA GLU A 10 -13.12 -1.63 5.93
C GLU A 10 -12.16 -2.37 6.89
N ILE A 11 -10.90 -1.97 6.95
CA ILE A 11 -9.92 -2.60 7.83
C ILE A 11 -10.26 -2.37 9.31
N GLN A 12 -10.73 -1.17 9.67
CA GLN A 12 -11.18 -0.85 11.03
C GLN A 12 -12.35 -1.72 11.49
N SER A 13 -13.17 -2.24 10.58
CA SER A 13 -14.32 -3.09 10.92
C SER A 13 -13.91 -4.44 11.53
N TYR A 14 -12.75 -4.98 11.16
CA TYR A 14 -12.21 -6.23 11.71
C TYR A 14 -10.92 -6.05 12.51
N HIS A 15 -10.27 -4.88 12.42
CA HIS A 15 -9.11 -4.51 13.24
C HIS A 15 -9.29 -3.12 13.87
N PRO A 16 -10.16 -2.96 14.88
CA PRO A 16 -10.59 -1.64 15.39
C PRO A 16 -9.47 -0.76 15.95
N ASN A 17 -8.39 -1.37 16.44
CA ASN A 17 -7.25 -0.68 17.04
C ASN A 17 -6.07 -0.51 16.06
N LEU A 18 -6.31 -0.62 14.75
CA LEU A 18 -5.24 -0.47 13.75
C LEU A 18 -4.66 0.94 13.77
N ASP A 19 -3.39 1.04 13.39
CA ASP A 19 -2.75 2.31 13.08
C ASP A 19 -3.09 2.71 11.64
N ALA A 20 -4.07 3.62 11.50
CA ALA A 20 -4.54 4.07 10.19
C ALA A 20 -3.51 4.99 9.52
N ASP A 21 -2.61 5.60 10.31
CA ASP A 21 -1.61 6.51 9.78
C ASP A 21 -0.52 5.76 9.02
N LEU A 22 -0.24 4.51 9.39
CA LEU A 22 0.65 3.64 8.62
C LEU A 22 0.11 3.36 7.22
N ILE A 23 -1.20 3.10 7.08
CA ILE A 23 -1.86 2.91 5.77
C ILE A 23 -1.79 4.19 4.94
N ARG A 24 -2.11 5.34 5.56
CA ARG A 24 -2.04 6.64 4.88
C ARG A 24 -0.61 6.97 4.44
N LEU A 25 0.38 6.64 5.26
CA LEU A 25 1.78 6.81 4.92
C LEU A 25 2.16 5.94 3.71
N ALA A 26 1.83 4.66 3.74
CA ALA A 26 2.11 3.72 2.66
C ALA A 26 1.46 4.16 1.34
N TYR A 27 0.18 4.54 1.38
CA TYR A 27 -0.52 5.06 0.20
C TYR A 27 0.13 6.31 -0.37
N ARG A 28 0.49 7.30 0.47
CA ARG A 28 1.16 8.52 0.00
C ARG A 28 2.54 8.23 -0.56
N PHE A 29 3.27 7.30 0.06
CA PHE A 29 4.59 6.88 -0.39
C PHE A 29 4.51 6.25 -1.78
N ALA A 30 3.66 5.24 -1.96
CA ALA A 30 3.41 4.61 -3.25
C ALA A 30 2.90 5.62 -4.30
N SER A 31 1.94 6.48 -3.93
CA SER A 31 1.39 7.50 -4.83
C SER A 31 2.45 8.48 -5.32
N ARG A 32 3.41 8.83 -4.47
CA ARG A 32 4.53 9.69 -4.82
C ARG A 32 5.56 8.95 -5.67
N ALA A 33 5.90 7.71 -5.32
CA ALA A 33 6.85 6.89 -6.07
C ALA A 33 6.37 6.67 -7.51
N HIS A 34 5.09 6.37 -7.69
CA HIS A 34 4.46 6.18 -9.00
C HIS A 34 3.91 7.48 -9.62
N SER A 35 4.35 8.65 -9.17
CA SER A 35 3.83 9.92 -9.69
C SER A 35 4.14 10.08 -11.18
N GLY A 36 3.10 10.33 -11.98
CA GLY A 36 3.22 10.43 -13.45
C GLY A 36 3.20 9.09 -14.17
N GLN A 37 3.30 7.95 -13.46
CA GLN A 37 3.14 6.63 -14.04
C GLN A 37 1.67 6.33 -14.30
N LYS A 38 1.39 5.73 -15.46
CA LYS A 38 0.05 5.37 -15.91
C LYS A 38 -0.06 3.88 -16.14
N ARG A 39 -1.23 3.31 -15.84
CA ARG A 39 -1.58 1.96 -16.29
C ARG A 39 -1.86 1.95 -17.79
N ARG A 40 -1.89 0.76 -18.40
CA ARG A 40 -2.32 0.58 -19.80
C ARG A 40 -3.74 1.12 -20.07
N SER A 41 -4.59 1.21 -19.05
CA SER A 41 -5.93 1.81 -19.12
C SER A 41 -5.92 3.34 -19.19
N GLY A 42 -4.79 4.00 -18.90
CA GLY A 42 -4.66 5.46 -18.83
C GLY A 42 -4.88 6.05 -17.43
N GLU A 43 -5.27 5.24 -16.45
CA GLU A 43 -5.44 5.63 -15.05
C GLU A 43 -4.08 5.82 -14.35
N ASP A 44 -4.05 6.61 -13.27
CA ASP A 44 -2.87 6.72 -12.41
C ASP A 44 -2.50 5.35 -11.83
N TYR A 45 -1.20 5.05 -11.79
CA TYR A 45 -0.72 3.74 -11.37
C TYR A 45 -1.16 3.37 -9.96
N ILE A 46 -1.26 4.35 -9.05
CA ILE A 46 -1.68 4.17 -7.65
C ILE A 46 -3.04 3.47 -7.48
N ILE A 47 -3.90 3.50 -8.50
CA ILE A 47 -5.18 2.78 -8.49
C ILE A 47 -4.96 1.26 -8.38
N HIS A 48 -3.88 0.73 -8.97
CA HIS A 48 -3.55 -0.69 -8.90
C HIS A 48 -3.16 -1.13 -7.47
N PRO A 49 -2.12 -0.55 -6.82
CA PRO A 49 -1.80 -0.90 -5.43
C PRO A 49 -2.97 -0.72 -4.46
N LEU A 50 -3.78 0.34 -4.65
CA LEU A 50 -4.99 0.53 -3.83
C LEU A 50 -6.03 -0.59 -4.06
N GLY A 51 -6.19 -1.06 -5.30
CA GLY A 51 -7.05 -2.20 -5.63
C GLY A 51 -6.57 -3.50 -4.99
N VAL A 52 -5.26 -3.76 -5.02
CA VAL A 52 -4.64 -4.90 -4.34
C VAL A 52 -4.91 -4.84 -2.83
N ALA A 53 -4.66 -3.69 -2.20
CA ALA A 53 -4.92 -3.49 -0.78
C ALA A 53 -6.39 -3.73 -0.38
N ARG A 54 -7.35 -3.35 -1.23
CA ARG A 54 -8.78 -3.65 -1.04
C ARG A 54 -9.08 -5.15 -1.09
N VAL A 55 -8.47 -5.88 -2.02
CA VAL A 55 -8.63 -7.34 -2.06
C VAL A 55 -8.07 -7.97 -0.77
N LEU A 56 -6.87 -7.58 -0.34
CA LEU A 56 -6.28 -8.06 0.90
C LEU A 56 -7.14 -7.72 2.13
N ALA A 57 -7.71 -6.52 2.16
CA ALA A 57 -8.63 -6.12 3.23
C ALA A 57 -9.93 -6.93 3.23
N SER A 58 -10.47 -7.27 2.05
CA SER A 58 -11.67 -8.11 1.93
C SER A 58 -11.47 -9.53 2.46
N LEU A 59 -10.20 -9.99 2.47
CA LEU A 59 -9.77 -11.26 3.05
C LEU A 59 -9.46 -11.15 4.54
N GLN A 60 -9.63 -9.97 5.14
CA GLN A 60 -9.35 -9.66 6.55
C GLN A 60 -7.90 -9.99 6.96
N LEU A 61 -6.95 -9.75 6.06
CA LEU A 61 -5.53 -9.95 6.35
C LEU A 61 -4.99 -8.86 7.29
N ASP A 62 -3.83 -9.12 7.86
CA ASP A 62 -3.17 -8.24 8.81
C ASP A 62 -2.67 -6.94 8.15
N LEU A 63 -2.39 -5.95 9.00
CA LEU A 63 -1.98 -4.62 8.57
C LEU A 63 -0.66 -4.64 7.78
N THR A 64 0.30 -5.48 8.17
CA THR A 64 1.61 -5.59 7.50
C THR A 64 1.42 -6.06 6.07
N THR A 65 0.58 -7.09 5.85
CA THR A 65 0.24 -7.59 4.51
C THR A 65 -0.43 -6.52 3.65
N ILE A 66 -1.35 -5.73 4.21
CA ILE A 66 -2.05 -4.67 3.47
C ILE A 66 -1.08 -3.54 3.08
N VAL A 67 -0.19 -3.15 4.00
CA VAL A 67 0.84 -2.13 3.74
C VAL A 67 1.82 -2.63 2.68
N ALA A 68 2.25 -3.88 2.74
CA ALA A 68 3.07 -4.49 1.69
C ALA A 68 2.34 -4.49 0.33
N GLY A 69 1.04 -4.82 0.29
CA GLY A 69 0.24 -4.74 -0.93
C GLY A 69 0.15 -3.33 -1.54
N LEU A 70 0.13 -2.28 -0.72
CA LEU A 70 0.22 -0.89 -1.21
C LEU A 70 1.59 -0.54 -1.81
N LEU A 71 2.64 -1.24 -1.40
CA LEU A 71 4.04 -0.94 -1.73
C LEU A 71 4.68 -1.94 -2.71
N HIS A 72 3.99 -3.03 -3.07
CA HIS A 72 4.59 -4.17 -3.76
C HIS A 72 5.33 -3.82 -5.05
N ASP A 73 4.77 -2.95 -5.89
CA ASP A 73 5.40 -2.53 -7.14
C ASP A 73 6.40 -1.37 -6.97
N VAL A 74 6.53 -0.79 -5.77
CA VAL A 74 7.35 0.42 -5.59
C VAL A 74 8.82 0.14 -5.85
N VAL A 75 9.34 -1.01 -5.40
CA VAL A 75 10.75 -1.38 -5.63
C VAL A 75 10.99 -1.85 -7.06
N GLU A 76 10.01 -2.48 -7.70
CA GLU A 76 10.13 -3.01 -9.07
C GLU A 76 10.02 -1.91 -10.14
N ASP A 77 9.08 -0.98 -9.97
CA ASP A 77 8.69 -0.02 -11.02
C ASP A 77 9.21 1.41 -10.80
N THR A 78 9.92 1.68 -9.70
CA THR A 78 10.40 3.04 -9.37
C THR A 78 11.86 3.04 -8.92
N ASP A 79 12.45 4.22 -8.73
CA ASP A 79 13.83 4.36 -8.26
C ASP A 79 14.00 4.14 -6.74
N ILE A 80 12.93 3.76 -6.03
CA ILE A 80 12.95 3.51 -4.59
C ILE A 80 13.57 2.13 -4.31
N HIS A 81 14.50 2.08 -3.37
CA HIS A 81 15.14 0.84 -2.96
C HIS A 81 14.49 0.22 -1.73
N LEU A 82 14.65 -1.11 -1.58
CA LEU A 82 14.15 -1.88 -0.45
C LEU A 82 14.60 -1.32 0.93
N GLU A 83 15.80 -0.75 0.99
CA GLU A 83 16.32 -0.09 2.19
C GLU A 83 15.43 1.10 2.63
N GLU A 84 14.85 1.85 1.68
CA GLU A 84 13.91 2.91 2.01
C GLU A 84 12.59 2.37 2.54
N ILE A 85 12.10 1.24 2.01
CA ILE A 85 10.91 0.56 2.53
C ILE A 85 11.15 0.14 3.97
N SER A 86 12.27 -0.53 4.25
CA SER A 86 12.63 -0.98 5.61
C SER A 86 12.74 0.20 6.59
N LYS A 87 13.35 1.32 6.18
CA LYS A 87 13.46 2.54 7.01
C LYS A 87 12.11 3.16 7.40
N HIS A 88 11.12 3.14 6.51
CA HIS A 88 9.83 3.79 6.74
C HIS A 88 8.76 2.86 7.32
N PHE A 89 8.82 1.57 6.99
CA PHE A 89 7.74 0.61 7.26
C PHE A 89 8.20 -0.63 8.03
N GLY A 90 9.50 -0.78 8.28
CA GLY A 90 10.10 -1.90 9.01
C GLY A 90 10.50 -3.07 8.12
N GLU A 91 11.33 -3.94 8.69
CA GLU A 91 11.93 -5.09 7.98
C GLU A 91 10.88 -6.11 7.50
N GLU A 92 9.78 -6.29 8.23
CA GLU A 92 8.74 -7.24 7.87
C GLU A 92 8.01 -6.83 6.58
N VAL A 93 7.66 -5.54 6.46
CA VAL A 93 7.07 -5.00 5.22
C VAL A 93 8.07 -5.09 4.07
N ALA A 94 9.33 -4.75 4.31
CA ALA A 94 10.36 -4.87 3.28
C ALA A 94 10.49 -6.31 2.79
N LEU A 95 10.53 -7.31 3.69
CA LEU A 95 10.60 -8.72 3.31
C LEU A 95 9.41 -9.16 2.43
N LEU A 96 8.20 -8.67 2.73
CA LEU A 96 7.01 -8.97 1.93
C LEU A 96 7.00 -8.29 0.56
N VAL A 97 7.65 -7.14 0.43
CA VAL A 97 7.78 -6.41 -0.85
C VAL A 97 8.89 -7.01 -1.74
N ASP A 98 9.92 -7.60 -1.15
CA ASP A 98 11.03 -8.26 -1.87
C ASP A 98 10.67 -9.64 -2.44
N GLY A 99 9.69 -10.32 -1.84
CA GLY A 99 9.32 -11.71 -2.15
C GLY A 99 8.36 -11.86 -3.33
#